data_AF-A0A936Q032-F1
#
_entry.id   AF-A0A936Q032-F1
#
_cell.length_a   1.000
_cell.length_b   1.000
_cell.length_c   1.000
_cell.angle_alpha   90.00
_cell.angle_beta   90.00
_cell.angle_gamma   90.00
#
_symmetry.space_group_name_H-M   'P 1'
#
loop_
_entity.id
_entity.type
_entity.pdbx_description
1 polymer ?
#
loop_
_entity_poly.entity_id
_entity_poly.type
_entity_poly.pdbx_seq_one_letter_code
_entity_poly.pdbx_strand_id
1 'polypeptide(L)'
;MASNPNDNQLRRLNPFEGLCLTSKDLLDEQLYHRRNMHRHHLYLHGHGIVQGLQVELEQRGERYVAIIQAGFGITRIGQGVLLAEAAAVPLEVPKQDGEYMFWLFHVETLDDAELRTVFDTNEEREARVREFCAPRLHPVEEDHADAVALCRINVRLGRMVQVLLPVPRAGRQSRAAESYLKPRVVEFIRLSRKVMQNLFRTALVQELDMGVLSFSSALISSEFLLIEEGTTDRVLYRTAGTLISYAHDYYNGLPRTTERISSFAQYVRRVHAELPGAEQSDEVWLKWFDKFERLLQPLTKISEELERTVEAQR
;
A
#
# COMPACT_ATOMS: atom_id res chain seq x y z
N MET A 1 13.81 -27.98 5.88
CA MET A 1 15.26 -28.21 6.08
C MET A 1 15.78 -27.08 6.98
N ALA A 2 16.23 -27.41 8.18
CA ALA A 2 16.81 -26.40 9.07
C ALA A 2 18.17 -25.97 8.51
N SER A 3 18.28 -24.72 8.05
CA SER A 3 19.54 -24.14 7.59
C SER A 3 20.57 -24.19 8.71
N ASN A 4 21.78 -24.63 8.41
CA ASN A 4 22.89 -24.69 9.35
C ASN A 4 23.10 -23.26 9.91
N PRO A 5 23.17 -23.03 11.24
CA PRO A 5 23.29 -21.68 11.81
C PRO A 5 24.52 -20.90 11.29
N ASN A 6 25.52 -21.62 10.76
CA ASN A 6 26.68 -21.04 10.08
C ASN A 6 26.42 -20.48 8.68
N ASP A 7 25.32 -20.84 7.99
CA ASP A 7 25.00 -20.30 6.65
C ASP A 7 24.66 -18.80 6.69
N ASN A 8 24.33 -18.28 7.88
CA ASN A 8 24.04 -16.87 8.10
C ASN A 8 25.27 -16.02 8.45
N GLN A 9 26.49 -16.59 8.48
CA GLN A 9 27.70 -15.77 8.64
C GLN A 9 28.34 -15.51 7.28
N LEU A 10 28.53 -14.23 6.92
CA LEU A 10 29.27 -13.88 5.70
C LEU A 10 30.75 -14.22 5.89
N ARG A 11 31.31 -15.01 4.97
CA ARG A 11 32.74 -15.33 4.91
C ARG A 11 33.28 -14.80 3.59
N ARG A 12 34.35 -14.01 3.67
CA ARG A 12 35.02 -13.43 2.50
C ARG A 12 36.26 -14.24 2.16
N LEU A 13 36.53 -14.42 0.87
CA LEU A 13 37.81 -14.94 0.40
C LEU A 13 38.94 -14.04 0.89
N ASN A 14 39.99 -14.63 1.45
CA ASN A 14 41.20 -13.92 1.88
C ASN A 14 42.36 -14.35 0.96
N PRO A 15 42.55 -13.70 -0.20
CA PRO A 15 43.61 -14.08 -1.12
C PRO A 15 44.99 -13.80 -0.51
N PHE A 16 45.95 -14.67 -0.81
CA PHE A 16 47.35 -14.54 -0.41
C PHE A 16 48.29 -14.97 -1.53
N GLU A 17 49.55 -14.56 -1.46
CA GLU A 17 50.55 -14.87 -2.49
C GLU A 17 50.78 -16.39 -2.61
N GLY A 18 50.69 -16.90 -3.83
CA GLY A 18 50.78 -18.33 -4.11
C GLY A 18 49.45 -19.09 -4.03
N LEU A 19 48.33 -18.45 -3.67
CA LEU A 19 47.00 -19.06 -3.75
C LEU A 19 46.56 -19.21 -5.21
N CYS A 20 46.29 -20.45 -5.64
CA CYS A 20 45.68 -20.73 -6.94
C CYS A 20 44.15 -20.61 -6.84
N LEU A 21 43.57 -19.64 -7.53
CA LEU A 21 42.12 -19.45 -7.55
C LEU A 21 41.43 -20.51 -8.41
N THR A 22 40.32 -21.04 -7.88
CA THR A 22 39.44 -21.98 -8.57
C THR A 22 38.12 -21.32 -8.94
N SER A 23 37.33 -21.97 -9.79
CA SER A 23 35.96 -21.53 -10.09
C SER A 23 35.10 -21.45 -8.83
N LYS A 24 35.35 -22.31 -7.84
CA LYS A 24 34.68 -22.27 -6.55
C LYS A 24 34.98 -21.00 -5.78
N ASP A 25 36.23 -20.55 -5.75
CA ASP A 25 36.61 -19.33 -5.01
C ASP A 25 35.92 -18.09 -5.59
N LEU A 26 35.82 -18.01 -6.93
CA LEU A 26 35.11 -16.94 -7.62
C LEU A 26 33.59 -16.99 -7.38
N LEU A 27 33.01 -18.20 -7.34
CA LEU A 27 31.59 -18.38 -7.00
C LEU A 27 31.32 -17.98 -5.54
N ASP A 28 32.20 -18.37 -4.61
CA ASP A 28 32.09 -18.00 -3.20
C ASP A 28 32.20 -16.47 -3.01
N GLU A 29 33.06 -15.80 -3.78
CA GLU A 29 33.15 -14.33 -3.81
C GLU A 29 31.87 -13.68 -4.35
N GLN A 30 31.33 -14.15 -5.47
CA GLN A 30 30.05 -13.65 -6.02
C GLN A 30 28.89 -13.83 -5.03
N LEU A 31 28.81 -15.01 -4.40
CA LEU A 31 27.80 -15.30 -3.38
C LEU A 31 27.96 -14.41 -2.15
N TYR A 32 29.18 -14.12 -1.72
CA TYR A 32 29.45 -13.19 -0.63
C TYR A 32 28.88 -11.80 -0.95
N HIS A 33 29.21 -11.24 -2.11
CA HIS A 33 28.71 -9.92 -2.53
C HIS A 33 27.18 -9.89 -2.67
N ARG A 34 26.61 -10.91 -3.31
CA ARG A 34 25.15 -11.04 -3.47
C ARG A 34 24.45 -11.10 -2.11
N ARG A 35 24.91 -11.96 -1.19
CA ARG A 35 24.34 -12.06 0.17
C ARG A 35 24.53 -10.78 0.98
N ASN A 36 25.66 -10.10 0.82
CA ASN A 36 25.88 -8.81 1.49
C ASN A 36 24.90 -7.74 0.99
N MET A 37 24.68 -7.67 -0.33
CA MET A 37 23.66 -6.79 -0.91
C MET A 37 22.24 -7.15 -0.48
N HIS A 38 21.91 -8.45 -0.42
CA HIS A 38 20.61 -8.88 0.09
C HIS A 38 20.36 -8.44 1.52
N ARG A 39 21.38 -8.55 2.39
CA ARG A 39 21.30 -8.04 3.77
C ARG A 39 21.15 -6.53 3.82
N HIS A 40 21.90 -5.81 3.00
CA HIS A 40 21.80 -4.36 2.90
C HIS A 40 20.36 -3.95 2.54
N HIS A 41 19.80 -4.57 1.50
CA HIS A 41 18.41 -4.36 1.10
C HIS A 41 17.42 -4.67 2.23
N LEU A 42 17.50 -5.84 2.84
CA LEU A 42 16.54 -6.23 3.88
C LEU A 42 16.63 -5.37 5.13
N TYR A 43 17.85 -5.11 5.63
CA TYR A 43 18.02 -4.41 6.91
C TYR A 43 17.83 -2.90 6.80
N LEU A 44 18.07 -2.29 5.64
CA LEU A 44 17.92 -0.85 5.45
C LEU A 44 16.63 -0.46 4.74
N HIS A 45 16.12 -1.32 3.86
CA HIS A 45 14.97 -1.04 3.02
C HIS A 45 13.80 -2.01 3.22
N GLY A 46 13.97 -3.15 3.90
CA GLY A 46 12.91 -4.14 4.01
C GLY A 46 12.60 -4.80 2.66
N HIS A 47 11.33 -5.11 2.39
CA HIS A 47 10.90 -5.81 1.17
C HIS A 47 9.62 -5.18 0.59
N GLY A 48 9.38 -5.43 -0.69
CA GLY A 48 8.26 -4.89 -1.46
C GLY A 48 8.69 -4.00 -2.63
N ILE A 49 7.74 -3.28 -3.22
CA ILE A 49 7.99 -2.33 -4.31
C ILE A 49 8.79 -1.13 -3.78
N VAL A 50 9.89 -0.79 -4.43
CA VAL A 50 10.69 0.42 -4.13
C VAL A 50 10.19 1.59 -4.97
N GLN A 51 10.05 1.39 -6.28
CA GLN A 51 9.64 2.40 -7.25
C GLN A 51 8.98 1.75 -8.46
N GLY A 52 7.96 2.40 -9.02
CA GLY A 52 7.29 1.93 -10.23
C GLY A 52 6.46 0.68 -9.96
N LEU A 53 6.48 -0.28 -10.88
CA LEU A 53 5.80 -1.58 -10.78
C LEU A 53 4.28 -1.47 -10.55
N GLN A 54 3.67 -0.35 -10.95
CA GLN A 54 2.22 -0.22 -10.93
C GLN A 54 1.62 -1.20 -11.95
N VAL A 55 0.53 -1.84 -11.54
CA VAL A 55 -0.21 -2.78 -12.39
C VAL A 55 -1.55 -2.19 -12.74
N GLU A 56 -1.87 -2.22 -14.03
CA GLU A 56 -3.18 -1.91 -14.56
C GLU A 56 -3.74 -3.17 -15.22
N LEU A 57 -4.97 -3.53 -14.88
CA LEU A 57 -5.66 -4.68 -15.46
C LEU A 57 -6.59 -4.21 -16.59
N GLU A 58 -6.29 -4.62 -17.81
CA GLU A 58 -7.12 -4.36 -18.99
C GLU A 58 -7.83 -5.63 -19.46
N GLN A 59 -9.08 -5.48 -19.88
CA GLN A 59 -9.80 -6.54 -20.60
C GLN A 59 -9.72 -6.26 -22.11
N ARG A 60 -9.04 -7.13 -22.86
CA ARG A 60 -8.91 -7.06 -24.32
C ARG A 60 -9.69 -8.22 -24.95
N GLY A 61 -10.98 -7.99 -25.21
CA GLY A 61 -11.90 -9.02 -25.68
C GLY A 61 -12.20 -10.04 -24.58
N GLU A 62 -11.95 -11.33 -24.85
CA GLU A 62 -12.13 -12.42 -23.87
C GLU A 62 -10.91 -12.66 -22.97
N ARG A 63 -9.80 -11.94 -23.20
CA ARG A 63 -8.55 -12.12 -22.44
C ARG A 63 -8.30 -10.93 -21.51
N TYR A 64 -7.71 -11.23 -20.35
CA TYR A 64 -7.20 -10.22 -19.43
C TYR A 64 -5.70 -10.01 -19.68
N VAL A 65 -5.27 -8.76 -19.62
CA VAL A 65 -3.86 -8.38 -19.76
C VAL A 65 -3.49 -7.48 -18.60
N ALA A 66 -2.46 -7.85 -17.85
CA ALA A 66 -1.86 -7.00 -16.84
C ALA A 66 -0.73 -6.18 -17.46
N ILE A 67 -0.84 -4.86 -17.42
CA ILE A 67 0.23 -3.94 -17.82
C ILE A 67 1.00 -3.58 -16.56
N ILE A 68 2.26 -4.00 -16.50
CA ILE A 68 3.17 -3.70 -15.40
C ILE A 68 4.09 -2.58 -15.85
N GLN A 69 4.08 -1.46 -15.15
CA GLN A 69 5.00 -0.36 -15.42
C GLN A 69 6.43 -0.71 -14.99
N ALA A 70 7.42 -0.18 -15.69
CA ALA A 70 8.82 -0.33 -15.33
C ALA A 70 9.07 0.09 -13.88
N GLY A 71 10.00 -0.60 -13.21
CA GLY A 71 10.27 -0.33 -11.81
C GLY A 71 11.17 -1.35 -11.13
N PHE A 72 11.33 -1.16 -9.83
CA PHE A 72 12.23 -1.95 -9.00
C PHE A 72 11.54 -2.34 -7.68
N GLY A 73 11.78 -3.58 -7.25
CA GLY A 73 11.31 -4.11 -5.99
C GLY A 73 12.37 -4.97 -5.30
N ILE A 74 12.13 -5.27 -4.03
CA ILE A 74 12.99 -6.10 -3.20
C ILE A 74 12.17 -7.27 -2.67
N THR A 75 12.65 -8.50 -2.85
CA THR A 75 12.00 -9.71 -2.34
C THR A 75 12.21 -9.85 -0.83
N ARG A 76 11.49 -10.77 -0.17
CA ARG A 76 11.68 -11.03 1.27
C ARG A 76 13.01 -11.68 1.61
N ILE A 77 13.72 -12.21 0.62
CA ILE A 77 15.09 -12.70 0.76
C ILE A 77 16.16 -11.64 0.41
N GLY A 78 15.75 -10.41 0.10
CA GLY A 78 16.64 -9.26 -0.17
C GLY A 78 17.13 -9.15 -1.61
N GLN A 79 16.61 -9.98 -2.50
CA GLN A 79 16.96 -9.94 -3.91
C GLN A 79 16.27 -8.76 -4.59
N GLY A 80 17.02 -8.01 -5.40
CA GLY A 80 16.46 -6.93 -6.21
C GLY A 80 15.77 -7.52 -7.44
N VAL A 81 14.59 -6.98 -7.78
CA VAL A 81 13.84 -7.36 -8.99
C VAL A 81 13.64 -6.11 -9.82
N LEU A 82 14.29 -6.07 -10.97
CA LEU A 82 14.22 -4.94 -11.91
C LEU A 82 13.37 -5.32 -13.12
N LEU A 83 12.32 -4.55 -13.36
CA LEU A 83 11.59 -4.54 -14.63
C LEU A 83 11.99 -3.26 -15.38
N ALA A 84 12.88 -3.40 -16.37
CA ALA A 84 13.48 -2.25 -17.05
C ALA A 84 12.48 -1.46 -17.91
N GLU A 85 11.52 -2.15 -18.53
CA GLU A 85 10.51 -1.57 -19.42
C GLU A 85 9.12 -2.09 -19.04
N ALA A 86 8.08 -1.33 -19.40
CA ALA A 86 6.72 -1.77 -19.14
C ALA A 86 6.42 -3.08 -19.89
N ALA A 87 5.79 -4.03 -19.21
CA ALA A 87 5.49 -5.35 -19.75
C ALA A 87 3.98 -5.60 -19.75
N ALA A 88 3.45 -6.04 -20.90
CA ALA A 88 2.08 -6.51 -21.03
C ALA A 88 2.04 -8.03 -20.88
N VAL A 89 1.40 -8.52 -19.82
CA VAL A 89 1.35 -9.93 -19.45
C VAL A 89 -0.06 -10.47 -19.66
N PRO A 90 -0.29 -11.39 -20.59
CA PRO A 90 -1.59 -12.05 -20.71
C PRO A 90 -1.84 -12.89 -19.46
N LEU A 91 -3.01 -12.72 -18.85
CA LEU A 91 -3.45 -13.50 -17.70
C LEU A 91 -4.46 -14.56 -18.12
N GLU A 92 -4.20 -15.80 -17.72
CA GLU A 92 -5.18 -16.87 -17.80
C GLU A 92 -6.12 -16.77 -16.61
N VAL A 93 -7.44 -16.84 -16.85
CA VAL A 93 -8.43 -16.79 -15.78
C VAL A 93 -8.38 -18.09 -14.97
N PRO A 94 -8.04 -18.05 -13.67
CA PRO A 94 -8.05 -19.23 -12.83
C PRO A 94 -9.43 -19.89 -12.83
N LYS A 95 -9.46 -21.21 -12.79
CA LYS A 95 -10.71 -21.99 -12.77
C LYS A 95 -11.48 -21.87 -11.46
N GLN A 96 -10.79 -21.50 -10.38
CA GLN A 96 -11.37 -21.36 -9.05
C GLN A 96 -11.58 -19.88 -8.75
N ASP A 97 -12.79 -19.52 -8.37
CA ASP A 97 -13.10 -18.19 -7.83
C ASP A 97 -12.34 -17.99 -6.51
N GLY A 98 -11.83 -16.78 -6.28
CA GLY A 98 -10.99 -16.50 -5.11
C GLY A 98 -10.15 -15.23 -5.24
N GLU A 99 -9.32 -15.00 -4.23
CA GLU A 99 -8.33 -13.92 -4.24
C GLU A 99 -6.96 -14.47 -4.68
N TYR A 100 -6.33 -13.75 -5.60
CA TYR A 100 -5.04 -14.08 -6.15
C TYR A 100 -4.08 -12.91 -5.95
N MET A 101 -2.81 -13.21 -5.77
CA MET A 101 -1.74 -12.24 -5.73
C MET A 101 -0.93 -12.34 -7.03
N PHE A 102 -0.71 -11.20 -7.66
CA PHE A 102 0.15 -11.10 -8.82
C PHE A 102 1.57 -10.76 -8.35
N TRP A 103 2.51 -11.65 -8.67
CA TRP A 103 3.89 -11.63 -8.19
C TRP A 103 4.86 -11.38 -9.33
N LEU A 104 5.97 -10.71 -9.02
CA LEU A 104 7.13 -10.56 -9.91
C LEU A 104 8.31 -11.33 -9.34
N PHE A 105 8.68 -12.42 -9.99
CA PHE A 105 9.81 -13.28 -9.60
C PHE A 105 11.10 -12.78 -10.22
N HIS A 106 12.20 -12.90 -9.49
CA HIS A 106 13.54 -12.89 -10.09
C HIS A 106 13.89 -14.28 -10.58
N VAL A 107 14.35 -14.39 -11.82
CA VAL A 107 14.73 -15.66 -12.44
C VAL A 107 16.15 -15.58 -12.95
N GLU A 108 16.94 -16.60 -12.59
CA GLU A 108 18.30 -16.80 -13.06
C GLU A 108 18.30 -18.04 -13.97
N THR A 109 18.81 -17.90 -15.18
CA THR A 109 19.05 -19.04 -16.09
C THR A 109 20.46 -18.95 -16.65
N LEU A 110 21.04 -20.10 -17.00
CA LEU A 110 22.29 -20.11 -17.77
C LEU A 110 22.02 -19.45 -19.13
N ASP A 111 23.04 -18.76 -19.65
CA ASP A 111 22.94 -18.07 -20.94
C ASP A 111 23.53 -18.93 -22.04
N ASP A 112 22.65 -19.70 -22.70
CA ASP A 112 23.00 -20.61 -23.80
C ASP A 112 23.62 -19.88 -25.01
N ALA A 113 23.51 -18.55 -25.09
CA ALA A 113 24.13 -17.75 -26.15
C ALA A 113 25.63 -17.52 -25.93
N GLU A 114 26.11 -17.68 -24.69
CA GLU A 114 27.49 -17.37 -24.27
C GLU A 114 28.23 -18.65 -23.87
N LEU A 115 28.32 -19.60 -24.81
CA LEU A 115 29.06 -20.84 -24.64
C LEU A 115 30.58 -20.61 -24.74
N ARG A 116 31.33 -21.30 -23.90
CA ARG A 116 32.79 -21.34 -23.94
C ARG A 116 33.30 -22.77 -23.79
N THR A 117 34.36 -23.07 -24.52
CA THR A 117 35.08 -24.34 -24.39
C THR A 117 35.75 -24.44 -23.02
N VAL A 118 35.49 -25.52 -22.30
CA VAL A 118 36.18 -25.85 -21.05
C VAL A 118 37.64 -26.19 -21.36
N PHE A 119 38.56 -25.60 -20.60
CA PHE A 119 40.01 -25.73 -20.84
C PHE A 119 40.43 -27.20 -20.95
N ASP A 120 41.23 -27.50 -21.98
CA ASP A 120 41.77 -28.84 -22.27
C ASP A 120 40.68 -29.92 -22.55
N THR A 121 39.49 -29.50 -22.98
CA THR A 121 38.40 -30.39 -23.39
C THR A 121 37.69 -29.86 -24.64
N ASN A 122 36.86 -30.69 -25.28
CA ASN A 122 35.93 -30.28 -26.34
C ASN A 122 34.52 -29.96 -25.81
N GLU A 123 34.35 -29.91 -24.48
CA GLU A 123 33.05 -29.62 -23.86
C GLU A 123 32.82 -28.11 -23.87
N GLU A 124 31.63 -27.68 -24.27
CA GLU A 124 31.19 -26.29 -24.16
C GLU A 124 30.24 -26.13 -22.97
N ARG A 125 30.40 -25.03 -22.24
CA ARG A 125 29.54 -24.66 -21.11
C ARG A 125 29.19 -23.18 -21.15
N GLU A 126 28.04 -22.85 -20.58
CA GLU A 126 27.53 -21.49 -20.45
C GLU A 126 28.43 -20.69 -19.51
N ALA A 127 28.99 -19.59 -19.99
CA ALA A 127 29.92 -18.76 -19.23
C ALA A 127 29.25 -17.60 -18.47
N ARG A 128 27.93 -17.44 -18.65
CA ARG A 128 27.14 -16.34 -18.10
C ARG A 128 25.81 -16.85 -17.55
N VAL A 129 25.31 -16.10 -16.56
CA VAL A 129 23.96 -16.26 -16.01
C VAL A 129 23.16 -15.05 -16.46
N ARG A 130 22.01 -15.30 -17.07
CA ARG A 130 21.04 -14.28 -17.43
C ARG A 130 20.05 -14.09 -16.29
N GLU A 131 19.90 -12.85 -15.87
CA GLU A 131 18.93 -12.45 -14.84
C GLU A 131 17.77 -11.69 -15.50
N PHE A 132 16.54 -12.07 -15.17
CA PHE A 132 15.34 -11.40 -15.66
C PHE A 132 14.19 -11.56 -14.67
N CYS A 133 13.06 -10.91 -14.94
CA CYS A 133 11.86 -11.01 -14.11
C CYS A 133 10.75 -11.79 -14.82
N ALA A 134 9.99 -12.57 -14.05
CA ALA A 134 8.87 -13.37 -14.53
C ALA A 134 7.61 -13.09 -13.70
N PRO A 135 6.58 -12.46 -14.28
CA PRO A 135 5.31 -12.23 -13.59
C PRO A 135 4.48 -13.50 -13.54
N ARG A 136 3.87 -13.80 -12.38
CA ARG A 136 3.02 -14.99 -12.18
C ARG A 136 1.86 -14.67 -11.26
N LEU A 137 0.72 -15.32 -11.51
CA LEU A 137 -0.48 -15.20 -10.69
C LEU A 137 -0.62 -16.45 -9.81
N HIS A 138 -0.69 -16.26 -8.50
CA HIS A 138 -0.84 -17.34 -7.53
C HIS A 138 -2.00 -17.08 -6.57
N PRO A 139 -2.63 -18.11 -5.98
CA PRO A 139 -3.57 -17.93 -4.87
C PRO A 139 -2.97 -17.07 -3.76
N VAL A 140 -3.78 -16.26 -3.09
CA VAL A 140 -3.28 -15.33 -2.06
C VAL A 140 -2.69 -16.04 -0.84
N GLU A 141 -3.06 -17.30 -0.62
CA GLU A 141 -2.54 -18.15 0.45
C GLU A 141 -1.13 -18.67 0.16
N GLU A 142 -0.69 -18.65 -1.10
CA GLU A 142 0.65 -19.07 -1.49
C GLU A 142 1.67 -17.96 -1.21
N ASP A 143 2.64 -18.28 -0.34
CA ASP A 143 3.62 -17.33 0.12
C ASP A 143 4.95 -17.47 -0.62
N HIS A 144 5.34 -16.43 -1.36
CA HIS A 144 6.57 -16.43 -2.17
C HIS A 144 7.60 -15.43 -1.61
N ALA A 145 8.62 -15.94 -0.94
CA ALA A 145 9.67 -15.12 -0.34
C ALA A 145 10.68 -14.55 -1.36
N ASP A 146 10.75 -15.19 -2.52
CA ASP A 146 11.62 -14.92 -3.68
C ASP A 146 10.96 -14.03 -4.74
N ALA A 147 9.79 -13.46 -4.45
CA ALA A 147 9.06 -12.59 -5.36
C ALA A 147 8.60 -11.28 -4.70
N VAL A 148 8.27 -10.29 -5.54
CA VAL A 148 7.67 -9.01 -5.14
C VAL A 148 6.18 -9.05 -5.43
N ALA A 149 5.35 -8.82 -4.42
CA ALA A 149 3.90 -8.70 -4.60
C ALA A 149 3.57 -7.39 -5.32
N LEU A 150 2.83 -7.47 -6.43
CA LEU A 150 2.49 -6.33 -7.28
C LEU A 150 1.08 -5.81 -7.01
N CYS A 151 0.07 -6.68 -7.09
CA CYS A 151 -1.32 -6.33 -6.83
C CYS A 151 -2.15 -7.56 -6.48
N ARG A 152 -3.30 -7.33 -5.84
CA ARG A 152 -4.32 -8.36 -5.58
C ARG A 152 -5.38 -8.35 -6.68
N ILE A 153 -5.81 -9.52 -7.10
CA ILE A 153 -6.85 -9.73 -8.12
C ILE A 153 -7.91 -10.64 -7.53
N ASN A 154 -9.16 -10.20 -7.55
CA ASN A 154 -10.30 -11.02 -7.18
C ASN A 154 -10.90 -11.63 -8.44
N VAL A 155 -11.09 -12.94 -8.45
CA VAL A 155 -11.74 -13.68 -9.54
C VAL A 155 -13.10 -14.16 -9.07
N ARG A 156 -14.16 -13.74 -9.78
CA ARG A 156 -15.54 -14.16 -9.53
C ARG A 156 -16.28 -14.39 -10.83
N LEU A 157 -16.89 -15.56 -10.99
CA LEU A 157 -17.67 -15.92 -12.17
C LEU A 157 -16.90 -15.67 -13.47
N GLY A 158 -15.59 -16.00 -13.47
CA GLY A 158 -14.71 -15.80 -14.61
C GLY A 158 -14.30 -14.36 -14.91
N ARG A 159 -14.66 -13.39 -14.04
CA ARG A 159 -14.22 -11.99 -14.16
C ARG A 159 -13.11 -11.68 -13.19
N MET A 160 -12.07 -11.01 -13.67
CA MET A 160 -10.97 -10.51 -12.85
C MET A 160 -11.16 -9.03 -12.52
N VAL A 161 -11.00 -8.68 -11.25
CA VAL A 161 -11.05 -7.30 -10.78
C VAL A 161 -9.84 -7.04 -9.89
N GLN A 162 -9.07 -6.00 -10.21
CA GLN A 162 -7.98 -5.56 -9.35
C GLN A 162 -8.53 -5.00 -8.04
N VAL A 163 -8.00 -5.48 -6.92
CA VAL A 163 -8.36 -5.02 -5.59
C VAL A 163 -7.38 -3.92 -5.18
N LEU A 164 -7.90 -2.76 -4.79
CA LEU A 164 -7.12 -1.58 -4.38
C LEU A 164 -6.55 -1.70 -2.96
N LEU A 165 -6.15 -2.91 -2.56
CA LEU A 165 -5.47 -3.13 -1.29
C LEU A 165 -3.96 -2.89 -1.47
N PRO A 166 -3.30 -2.25 -0.50
CA PRO A 166 -1.88 -1.99 -0.59
C PRO A 166 -1.06 -3.30 -0.57
N VAL A 167 0.02 -3.31 -1.34
CA VAL A 167 1.06 -4.36 -1.32
C VAL A 167 2.30 -3.87 -0.57
N PRO A 168 3.15 -4.77 -0.06
CA PRO A 168 4.40 -4.38 0.61
C PRO A 168 5.24 -3.42 -0.23
N ARG A 169 5.81 -2.40 0.41
CA ARG A 169 6.74 -1.44 -0.21
C ARG A 169 8.04 -1.39 0.57
N ALA A 170 9.16 -1.46 -0.16
CA ALA A 170 10.50 -1.35 0.41
C ALA A 170 10.98 0.12 0.44
N GLY A 171 11.91 0.41 1.34
CA GLY A 171 12.59 1.71 1.49
C GLY A 171 11.79 2.76 2.25
N ARG A 172 10.54 2.48 2.63
CA ARG A 172 9.66 3.42 3.31
C ARG A 172 9.21 2.80 4.64
N GLN A 173 9.66 3.36 5.78
CA GLN A 173 8.72 3.53 6.91
C GLN A 173 7.46 4.12 6.29
N SER A 174 6.29 3.51 6.49
CA SER A 174 5.04 3.75 5.77
C SER A 174 4.81 5.23 5.44
N ARG A 175 5.40 5.75 4.35
CA ARG A 175 5.32 7.18 4.04
C ARG A 175 3.96 7.41 3.42
N ALA A 176 3.01 7.91 4.20
CA ALA A 176 1.64 8.12 3.76
C ALA A 176 1.41 9.37 2.91
N ALA A 177 2.46 9.92 2.30
CA ALA A 177 2.29 11.00 1.33
C ALA A 177 1.39 10.57 0.14
N GLU A 178 1.18 9.26 -0.07
CA GLU A 178 0.39 8.69 -1.17
C GLU A 178 -0.71 7.71 -0.68
N SER A 179 -1.07 7.73 0.61
CA SER A 179 -2.18 6.89 1.08
C SER A 179 -3.50 7.43 0.55
N TYR A 180 -4.32 6.59 -0.09
CA TYR A 180 -5.65 6.97 -0.57
C TYR A 180 -6.57 7.43 0.60
N LEU A 181 -6.21 7.09 1.85
CA LEU A 181 -6.89 7.52 3.07
C LEU A 181 -6.73 9.03 3.30
N LYS A 182 -5.56 9.59 3.01
CA LYS A 182 -5.24 10.99 3.32
C LYS A 182 -6.20 11.97 2.64
N PRO A 183 -6.47 11.88 1.31
CA PRO A 183 -7.50 12.70 0.66
C PRO A 183 -8.87 12.61 1.33
N ARG A 184 -9.28 11.44 1.83
CA ARG A 184 -10.58 11.24 2.49
C ARG A 184 -10.68 11.94 3.83
N VAL A 185 -9.63 11.87 4.65
CA VAL A 185 -9.58 12.60 5.93
C VAL A 185 -9.57 14.11 5.67
N VAL A 186 -8.79 14.59 4.70
CA VAL A 186 -8.77 16.01 4.29
C VAL A 186 -10.14 16.47 3.81
N GLU A 187 -10.82 15.65 3.00
CA GLU A 187 -12.17 15.95 2.51
C GLU A 187 -13.19 16.05 3.66
N PHE A 188 -13.14 15.13 4.63
CA PHE A 188 -13.97 15.18 5.83
C PHE A 188 -13.74 16.46 6.62
N ILE A 189 -12.47 16.86 6.81
CA ILE A 189 -12.11 18.09 7.53
C ILE A 189 -12.69 19.31 6.81
N ARG A 190 -12.48 19.41 5.50
CA ARG A 190 -12.95 20.52 4.67
C ARG A 190 -14.47 20.66 4.73
N LEU A 191 -15.20 19.55 4.54
CA LEU A 191 -16.65 19.53 4.56
C LEU A 191 -17.20 19.88 5.95
N SER A 192 -16.61 19.33 7.02
CA SER A 192 -17.04 19.63 8.40
C SER A 192 -16.86 21.11 8.73
N ARG A 193 -15.71 21.71 8.37
CA ARG A 193 -15.49 23.16 8.53
C ARG A 193 -16.53 23.99 7.78
N LYS A 194 -16.87 23.59 6.54
CA LYS A 194 -17.88 24.28 5.72
C LYS A 194 -19.28 24.20 6.35
N VAL A 195 -19.69 23.03 6.84
CA VAL A 195 -20.96 22.84 7.56
C VAL A 195 -21.01 23.71 8.81
N MET A 196 -19.97 23.69 9.64
CA MET A 196 -19.89 24.53 10.84
C MET A 196 -20.02 26.02 10.50
N GLN A 197 -19.28 26.50 9.51
CA GLN A 197 -19.33 27.91 9.08
C GLN A 197 -20.72 28.31 8.59
N ASN A 198 -21.40 27.46 7.81
CA ASN A 198 -22.75 27.76 7.32
C ASN A 198 -23.78 27.72 8.44
N LEU A 199 -23.67 26.78 9.39
CA LEU A 199 -24.53 26.74 10.58
C LEU A 199 -24.43 28.02 11.42
N PHE A 200 -23.22 28.55 11.61
CA PHE A 200 -23.02 29.84 12.26
C PHE A 200 -23.66 30.99 11.48
N ARG A 201 -23.51 31.03 10.15
CA ARG A 201 -24.09 32.09 9.30
C ARG A 201 -25.61 32.11 9.30
N THR A 202 -26.24 30.93 9.32
CA THR A 202 -27.71 30.80 9.39
C THR A 202 -28.30 31.11 10.76
N ALA A 203 -27.48 31.51 11.75
CA ALA A 203 -27.86 31.70 13.15
C ALA A 203 -28.57 30.48 13.78
N LEU A 204 -28.39 29.29 13.21
CA LEU A 204 -28.84 28.02 13.77
C LEU A 204 -27.97 27.58 14.95
N VAL A 205 -26.75 28.14 15.04
CA VAL A 205 -25.84 28.03 16.18
C VAL A 205 -25.55 29.46 16.63
N GLN A 206 -26.24 29.94 17.68
CA GLN A 206 -26.12 31.32 18.16
C GLN A 206 -25.02 31.52 19.20
N GLU A 207 -24.64 30.46 19.91
CA GLU A 207 -23.61 30.49 20.96
C GLU A 207 -22.50 29.47 20.65
N LEU A 208 -21.25 29.88 20.90
CA LEU A 208 -20.08 29.00 20.82
C LEU A 208 -20.08 28.05 22.02
N ASP A 209 -20.77 26.92 21.88
CA ASP A 209 -20.67 25.84 22.86
C ASP A 209 -19.26 25.19 22.83
N MET A 210 -18.84 24.64 23.97
CA MET A 210 -17.58 23.93 24.14
C MET A 210 -17.43 22.79 23.12
N GLY A 211 -18.53 22.15 22.71
CA GLY A 211 -18.53 21.12 21.66
C GLY A 211 -18.05 21.67 20.31
N VAL A 212 -18.49 22.90 19.95
CA VAL A 212 -18.08 23.56 18.71
C VAL A 212 -16.59 23.90 18.72
N LEU A 213 -16.12 24.49 19.82
CA LEU A 213 -14.71 24.86 19.98
C LEU A 213 -13.80 23.63 19.94
N SER A 214 -14.20 22.56 20.63
CA SER A 214 -13.47 21.29 20.68
C SER A 214 -13.36 20.65 19.29
N PHE A 215 -14.46 20.57 18.55
CA PHE A 215 -14.45 20.00 17.21
C PHE A 215 -13.68 20.87 16.21
N SER A 216 -13.86 22.20 16.25
CA SER A 216 -13.08 23.12 15.42
C SER A 216 -11.57 23.00 15.68
N SER A 217 -11.17 22.90 16.94
CA SER A 217 -9.77 22.72 17.34
C SER A 217 -9.22 21.39 16.78
N ALA A 218 -9.97 20.30 16.96
CA ALA A 218 -9.58 18.98 16.44
C ALA A 218 -9.42 18.96 14.90
N LEU A 219 -10.29 19.65 14.17
CA LEU A 219 -10.21 19.79 12.71
C LEU A 219 -8.93 20.53 12.29
N ILE A 220 -8.61 21.64 12.95
CA ILE A 220 -7.40 22.45 12.66
C ILE A 220 -6.13 21.65 13.00
N SER A 221 -6.07 21.05 14.19
CA SER A 221 -4.91 20.24 14.60
C SER A 221 -4.68 19.05 13.66
N SER A 222 -5.76 18.41 13.21
CA SER A 222 -5.68 17.31 12.24
C SER A 222 -5.18 17.79 10.87
N GLU A 223 -5.60 18.98 10.42
CA GLU A 223 -5.12 19.57 9.17
C GLU A 223 -3.61 19.81 9.20
N PHE A 224 -3.06 20.34 10.30
CA PHE A 224 -1.62 20.50 10.47
C PHE A 224 -0.86 19.19 10.43
N LEU A 225 -1.37 18.15 11.09
CA LEU A 225 -0.78 16.80 11.06
C LEU A 225 -0.77 16.20 9.64
N LEU A 226 -1.74 16.58 8.81
CA LEU A 226 -1.87 16.11 7.44
C LEU A 226 -1.07 16.96 6.44
N ILE A 227 -0.58 18.15 6.82
CA ILE A 227 0.34 18.93 5.98
C ILE A 227 1.70 18.24 5.90
N GLU A 228 2.14 17.59 6.99
CA GLU A 228 3.43 16.89 7.02
C GLU A 228 3.49 15.77 5.97
N GLU A 229 4.61 15.69 5.25
CA GLU A 229 4.88 14.62 4.32
C GLU A 229 5.21 13.32 5.09
N GLY A 230 4.45 12.25 4.85
CA GLY A 230 4.77 10.92 5.38
C GLY A 230 3.93 10.39 6.55
N THR A 231 2.76 10.97 6.83
CA THR A 231 1.85 10.61 7.95
C THR A 231 1.31 9.17 7.92
N THR A 232 2.03 8.14 8.39
CA THR A 232 1.65 6.70 8.32
C THR A 232 0.14 6.38 8.38
N ASP A 233 -0.33 5.35 7.66
CA ASP A 233 -1.76 4.95 7.65
C ASP A 233 -2.35 4.79 9.05
N ARG A 234 -1.57 4.24 9.98
CA ARG A 234 -1.98 4.11 11.39
C ARG A 234 -2.24 5.44 12.06
N VAL A 235 -1.48 6.48 11.74
CA VAL A 235 -1.75 7.85 12.19
C VAL A 235 -3.03 8.35 11.53
N LEU A 236 -3.24 8.14 10.22
CA LEU A 236 -4.47 8.55 9.53
C LEU A 236 -5.72 7.90 10.14
N TYR A 237 -5.66 6.59 10.43
CA TYR A 237 -6.74 5.86 11.09
C TYR A 237 -7.06 6.45 12.47
N ARG A 238 -6.04 6.72 13.28
CA ARG A 238 -6.20 7.33 14.61
C ARG A 238 -6.74 8.75 14.50
N THR A 239 -6.26 9.55 13.56
CA THR A 239 -6.76 10.90 13.31
C THR A 239 -8.23 10.88 12.92
N ALA A 240 -8.62 10.01 11.98
CA ALA A 240 -10.02 9.83 11.59
C ALA A 240 -10.88 9.37 12.78
N GLY A 241 -10.37 8.43 13.59
CA GLY A 241 -11.03 7.97 14.81
C GLY A 241 -11.31 9.10 15.80
N THR A 242 -10.28 9.88 16.12
CA THR A 242 -10.39 11.06 17.00
C THR A 242 -11.37 12.09 16.44
N LEU A 243 -11.31 12.38 15.13
CA LEU A 243 -12.25 13.29 14.47
C LEU A 243 -13.70 12.81 14.58
N ILE A 244 -13.95 11.50 14.50
CA ILE A 244 -15.30 10.93 14.68
C ILE A 244 -15.79 11.06 16.11
N SER A 245 -14.93 10.90 17.12
CA SER A 245 -15.32 11.16 18.51
C SER A 245 -15.72 12.62 18.72
N TYR A 246 -14.94 13.58 18.22
CA TYR A 246 -15.32 15.00 18.32
C TYR A 246 -16.56 15.34 17.48
N ALA A 247 -16.71 14.74 16.30
CA ALA A 247 -17.91 14.91 15.47
C ALA A 247 -19.14 14.35 16.18
N HIS A 248 -19.02 13.20 16.86
CA HIS A 248 -20.10 12.60 17.63
C HIS A 248 -20.61 13.57 18.70
N ASP A 249 -19.72 14.16 19.48
CA ASP A 249 -20.10 15.08 20.56
C ASP A 249 -20.69 16.37 20.00
N TYR A 250 -20.10 16.90 18.93
CA TYR A 250 -20.61 18.09 18.23
C TYR A 250 -22.02 17.88 17.65
N TYR A 251 -22.21 16.88 16.78
CA TYR A 251 -23.48 16.69 16.07
C TYR A 251 -24.63 16.24 16.98
N ASN A 252 -24.33 15.51 18.07
CA ASN A 252 -25.36 15.15 19.06
C ASN A 252 -25.74 16.33 19.97
N GLY A 253 -24.82 17.28 20.20
CA GLY A 253 -25.09 18.49 20.97
C GLY A 253 -25.90 19.54 20.21
N LEU A 254 -26.01 19.42 18.87
CA LEU A 254 -26.78 20.38 18.07
C LEU A 254 -28.29 20.29 18.39
N PRO A 255 -28.99 21.44 18.47
CA PRO A 255 -30.45 21.45 18.46
C PRO A 255 -30.99 20.73 17.22
N ARG A 256 -32.23 20.24 17.29
CA ARG A 256 -32.94 19.69 16.12
C ARG A 256 -33.20 20.81 15.10
N THR A 257 -32.20 21.07 14.27
CA THR A 257 -32.19 22.14 13.26
C THR A 257 -32.80 21.63 11.96
N THR A 258 -32.27 20.53 11.43
CA THR A 258 -32.79 19.88 10.21
C THR A 258 -32.87 18.36 10.39
N GLU A 259 -33.80 17.73 9.65
CA GLU A 259 -33.94 16.26 9.62
C GLU A 259 -32.68 15.58 9.08
N ARG A 260 -31.96 16.23 8.15
CA ARG A 260 -30.71 15.72 7.59
C ARG A 260 -29.56 15.73 8.60
N ILE A 261 -29.40 16.82 9.38
CA ILE A 261 -28.39 16.87 10.44
C ILE A 261 -28.70 15.81 11.51
N SER A 262 -29.97 15.65 11.88
CA SER A 262 -30.40 14.61 12.82
C SER A 262 -30.09 13.20 12.30
N SER A 263 -30.34 12.95 11.02
CA SER A 263 -29.99 11.68 10.37
C SER A 263 -28.48 11.46 10.33
N PHE A 264 -27.71 12.50 10.02
CA PHE A 264 -26.25 12.44 9.98
C PHE A 264 -25.64 12.18 11.37
N ALA A 265 -26.17 12.81 12.42
CA ALA A 265 -25.77 12.52 13.81
C ALA A 265 -25.94 11.02 14.15
N GLN A 266 -27.03 10.39 13.68
CA GLN A 266 -27.23 8.94 13.85
C GLN A 266 -26.23 8.10 13.05
N TYR A 267 -25.78 8.55 11.88
CA TYR A 267 -24.71 7.87 11.14
C TYR A 267 -23.38 7.99 11.88
N VAL A 268 -23.00 9.19 12.32
CA VAL A 268 -21.78 9.42 13.10
C VAL A 268 -21.78 8.57 14.37
N ARG A 269 -22.92 8.48 15.09
CA ARG A 269 -23.07 7.62 16.28
C ARG A 269 -22.83 6.14 15.99
N ARG A 270 -23.32 5.64 14.86
CA ARG A 270 -23.10 4.24 14.44
C ARG A 270 -21.62 3.98 14.12
N VAL A 271 -20.98 4.87 13.38
CA VAL A 271 -19.55 4.75 13.04
C VAL A 271 -18.67 4.87 14.29
N HIS A 272 -19.03 5.76 15.22
CA HIS A 272 -18.33 5.92 16.50
C HIS A 272 -18.44 4.68 17.41
N ALA A 273 -19.61 4.04 17.46
CA ALA A 273 -19.82 2.84 18.28
C ALA A 273 -18.95 1.64 17.84
N GLU A 274 -18.49 1.64 16.59
CA GLU A 274 -17.64 0.59 16.02
C GLU A 274 -16.17 1.01 15.93
N LEU A 275 -15.78 2.08 16.62
CA LEU A 275 -14.41 2.59 16.61
C LEU A 275 -13.41 1.53 17.12
N PRO A 276 -12.41 1.14 16.32
CA PRO A 276 -11.40 0.16 16.71
C PRO A 276 -10.54 0.64 17.89
N GLY A 277 -10.05 -0.32 18.68
CA GLY A 277 -9.06 -0.05 19.73
C GLY A 277 -7.68 0.29 19.16
N ALA A 278 -6.89 1.08 19.89
CA ALA A 278 -5.56 1.54 19.45
C ALA A 278 -4.55 0.39 19.18
N GLU A 279 -4.78 -0.77 19.79
CA GLU A 279 -3.97 -2.00 19.67
C GLU A 279 -4.45 -2.96 18.59
N GLN A 280 -5.60 -2.70 17.96
CA GLN A 280 -6.10 -3.57 16.89
C GLN A 280 -5.27 -3.45 15.62
N SER A 281 -5.32 -4.50 14.79
CA SER A 281 -4.56 -4.57 13.54
C SER A 281 -5.07 -3.58 12.49
N ASP A 282 -4.19 -3.21 11.55
CA ASP A 282 -4.50 -2.26 10.48
C ASP A 282 -5.66 -2.75 9.58
N GLU A 283 -5.89 -4.05 9.46
CA GLU A 283 -7.04 -4.61 8.72
C GLU A 283 -8.39 -4.28 9.37
N VAL A 284 -8.47 -4.26 10.70
CA VAL A 284 -9.68 -3.89 11.43
C VAL A 284 -9.95 -2.40 11.26
N TRP A 285 -8.89 -1.59 11.35
CA TRP A 285 -8.94 -0.15 11.11
C TRP A 285 -9.37 0.18 9.68
N LEU A 286 -8.85 -0.55 8.70
CA LEU A 286 -9.20 -0.40 7.30
C LEU A 286 -10.71 -0.66 7.06
N LYS A 287 -11.24 -1.76 7.59
CA LYS A 287 -12.68 -2.07 7.49
C LYS A 287 -13.57 -1.03 8.17
N TRP A 288 -13.10 -0.44 9.27
CA TRP A 288 -13.80 0.67 9.91
C TRP A 288 -13.71 1.95 9.08
N PHE A 289 -12.56 2.21 8.45
CA PHE A 289 -12.35 3.39 7.62
C PHE A 289 -13.28 3.41 6.40
N ASP A 290 -13.63 2.26 5.82
CA ASP A 290 -14.68 2.19 4.78
C ASP A 290 -16.02 2.75 5.26
N LYS A 291 -16.33 2.63 6.56
CA LYS A 291 -17.55 3.20 7.16
C LYS A 291 -17.39 4.69 7.41
N PHE A 292 -16.19 5.14 7.80
CA PHE A 292 -15.84 6.55 7.88
C PHE A 292 -16.01 7.25 6.52
N GLU A 293 -15.50 6.67 5.43
CA GLU A 293 -15.59 7.23 4.07
C GLU A 293 -17.05 7.42 3.63
N ARG A 294 -17.94 6.49 4.01
CA ARG A 294 -19.38 6.60 3.72
C ARG A 294 -20.05 7.82 4.36
N LEU A 295 -19.44 8.46 5.36
CA LEU A 295 -19.95 9.71 5.95
C LEU A 295 -19.74 10.92 5.03
N LEU A 296 -18.81 10.86 4.07
CA LEU A 296 -18.53 11.97 3.17
C LEU A 296 -19.75 12.33 2.32
N GLN A 297 -20.47 11.33 1.78
CA GLN A 297 -21.64 11.57 0.93
C GLN A 297 -22.77 12.33 1.64
N PRO A 298 -23.27 11.92 2.82
CA PRO A 298 -24.31 12.69 3.53
C PRO A 298 -23.78 14.04 4.02
N LEU A 299 -22.50 14.14 4.39
CA LEU A 299 -21.90 15.41 4.82
C LEU A 299 -21.83 16.43 3.68
N THR A 300 -21.47 16.00 2.46
CA THR A 300 -21.52 16.84 1.24
C THR A 300 -22.94 17.36 0.99
N LYS A 301 -23.96 16.49 1.08
CA LYS A 301 -25.37 16.89 0.89
C LYS A 301 -25.82 17.93 1.92
N ILE A 302 -25.41 17.80 3.18
CA ILE A 302 -25.69 18.80 4.22
C ILE A 302 -24.99 20.12 3.89
N SER A 303 -23.72 20.06 3.49
CA SER A 303 -22.96 21.25 3.12
C SER A 303 -23.62 22.02 1.97
N GLU A 304 -24.07 21.33 0.92
CA GLU A 304 -24.72 21.95 -0.25
C GLU A 304 -26.07 22.57 0.09
N GLU A 305 -26.86 21.90 0.93
CA GLU A 305 -28.15 22.44 1.38
C GLU A 305 -27.99 23.71 2.22
N LEU A 306 -27.07 23.67 3.20
CA LEU A 306 -26.78 24.84 4.03
C LEU A 306 -26.19 26.00 3.22
N GLU A 307 -25.44 25.73 2.16
CA GLU A 307 -24.92 26.77 1.28
C GLU A 307 -26.06 27.46 0.52
N ARG A 308 -27.04 26.69 0.00
CA ARG A 308 -28.23 27.25 -0.65
C ARG A 308 -29.07 28.10 0.30
N THR A 309 -29.21 27.72 1.57
CA THR A 309 -29.97 28.51 2.54
C THR A 309 -29.26 29.80 2.92
N VAL A 310 -27.92 29.78 3.03
CA VAL A 310 -27.11 31.00 3.28
C VAL A 310 -27.19 31.96 2.09
N GLU A 311 -27.13 31.47 0.85
CA GLU A 311 -27.27 32.31 -0.35
C GLU A 311 -28.66 32.94 -0.45
N ALA A 312 -29.72 32.21 -0.11
CA ALA A 312 -31.08 32.74 -0.12
C ALA A 312 -31.34 33.85 0.93
N GLN A 313 -30.48 33.97 1.94
CA GLN A 313 -30.56 35.00 2.98
C GLN A 313 -29.75 36.28 2.65
N ARG A 314 -28.97 36.28 1.56
CA ARG A 314 -28.21 37.45 1.07
C ARG A 314 -28.99 38.22 0.03
#